data_AF-A0A9D4KZ62-F1
#
_entry.id   AF-A0A9D4KZ62-F1
#
_cell.length_a   1.000
_cell.length_b   1.000
_cell.length_c   1.000
_cell.angle_alpha   90.00
_cell.angle_beta   90.00
_cell.angle_gamma   90.00
#
_symmetry.space_group_name_H-M   'P 1'
#
loop_
_entity.id
_entity.type
_entity.pdbx_description
1 polymer ?
#
loop_
_entity_poly.entity_id
_entity_poly.type
_entity_poly.pdbx_seq_one_letter_code
_entity_poly.pdbx_strand_id
1 'polypeptide(L)'
;MYISSFYLDYIREINGIPVRVHGDRGIENSLVRDVQMVLRWTDADQYQGILSFVYVSSNRNVRIERFWRSLREMCGNVWMNHFKDISDFGLLDTSDSVHLECIRYCFLPVISKDLNEVCNIWNTRHVRRNNRISCPAGKPEVLFFQPEVYGARYCNIPLVDNRELNDVDWQYSQRPPELGVSQECLTIARAAVGDLNLQYPHRNREEGTKLFAAITTYIERLV
;
A
#
# COMPACT_ATOMS: atom_id res chain seq x y z
N MET A 1 7.82 3.10 11.03
CA MET A 1 6.50 2.94 10.36
C MET A 1 6.63 3.51 8.97
N TYR A 2 6.18 2.81 7.92
CA TYR A 2 6.60 3.09 6.53
C TYR A 2 5.65 3.99 5.73
N ILE A 3 4.62 4.57 6.35
CA ILE A 3 3.59 5.31 5.61
C ILE A 3 4.13 6.56 4.90
N SER A 4 5.10 7.25 5.50
CA SER A 4 5.70 8.45 4.93
C SER A 4 6.48 8.14 3.66
N SER A 5 7.21 7.01 3.62
CA SER A 5 7.90 6.59 2.39
C SER A 5 6.92 6.24 1.28
N PHE A 6 5.83 5.53 1.58
CA PHE A 6 4.77 5.26 0.59
C PHE A 6 4.11 6.55 0.08
N TYR A 7 3.88 7.52 0.96
CA TYR A 7 3.30 8.80 0.55
C TYR A 7 4.24 9.59 -0.37
N LEU A 8 5.54 9.64 -0.04
CA LEU A 8 6.54 10.31 -0.87
C LEU A 8 6.76 9.61 -2.22
N ASP A 9 6.73 8.28 -2.24
CA ASP A 9 6.80 7.53 -3.50
C ASP A 9 5.59 7.82 -4.39
N TYR A 10 4.40 7.93 -3.80
CA TYR A 10 3.20 8.35 -4.54
C TYR A 10 3.32 9.77 -5.10
N ILE A 11 3.86 10.73 -4.32
CA ILE A 11 4.14 12.09 -4.80
C ILE A 11 5.09 12.09 -6.01
N ARG A 12 6.14 11.26 -5.96
CA ARG A 12 7.08 11.08 -7.08
C ARG A 12 6.37 10.48 -8.29
N GLU A 13 5.54 9.46 -8.08
CA GLU A 13 4.78 8.78 -9.14
C GLU A 13 3.85 9.73 -9.89
N ILE A 14 3.10 10.56 -9.17
CA ILE A 14 2.17 11.53 -9.78
C ILE A 14 2.85 12.84 -10.21
N ASN A 15 4.16 12.95 -10.01
CA ASN A 15 4.99 14.13 -10.25
C ASN A 15 4.38 15.42 -9.68
N GLY A 16 3.89 15.36 -8.44
CA GLY A 16 3.32 16.51 -7.78
C GLY A 16 2.77 16.27 -6.38
N ILE A 17 2.55 17.37 -5.68
CA ILE A 17 2.11 17.41 -4.29
C ILE A 17 0.61 17.75 -4.26
N PRO A 18 -0.24 16.93 -3.61
CA PRO A 18 -1.65 17.27 -3.45
C PRO A 18 -1.83 18.64 -2.79
N VAL A 19 -2.77 19.45 -3.28
CA VAL A 19 -3.13 20.74 -2.65
C VAL A 19 -3.58 20.50 -1.20
N ARG A 20 -4.39 19.46 -0.99
CA ARG A 20 -4.87 19.08 0.33
C ARG A 20 -4.98 17.57 0.50
N VAL A 21 -4.62 17.11 1.71
CA VAL A 21 -4.82 15.74 2.16
C VAL A 21 -5.85 15.72 3.29
N HIS A 22 -6.70 14.69 3.30
CA HIS A 22 -7.69 14.47 4.34
C HIS A 22 -7.38 13.14 5.03
N GLY A 23 -7.38 13.14 6.36
CA GLY A 23 -7.14 11.92 7.15
C GLY A 23 -7.88 11.96 8.48
N ASP A 24 -7.93 10.82 9.17
CA ASP A 24 -8.42 10.75 10.55
C ASP A 24 -7.29 11.03 11.55
N ARG A 25 -7.60 10.99 12.85
CA ARG A 25 -6.64 11.26 13.93
C ARG A 25 -5.75 10.08 14.31
N GLY A 26 -5.48 9.16 13.39
CA GLY A 26 -4.52 8.07 13.59
C GLY A 26 -3.06 8.57 13.66
N ILE A 27 -2.23 7.82 14.38
CA ILE A 27 -0.77 8.05 14.43
C ILE A 27 -0.19 7.99 13.01
N GLU A 28 -0.65 7.05 12.18
CA GLU A 28 -0.17 6.91 10.82
C GLU A 28 -0.41 8.16 9.98
N ASN A 29 -1.59 8.75 10.14
CA ASN A 29 -2.00 9.96 9.45
C ASN A 29 -1.27 11.22 9.98
N SER A 30 -0.67 11.18 11.19
CA SER A 30 0.16 12.29 11.66
C SER A 30 1.48 12.43 10.90
N LEU A 31 2.11 11.32 10.46
CA LEU A 31 3.31 11.40 9.63
C LEU A 31 3.00 11.96 8.24
N VAL A 32 1.92 11.48 7.61
CA VAL A 32 1.45 12.04 6.32
C VAL A 32 1.11 13.52 6.46
N ARG A 33 0.47 13.92 7.57
CA ARG A 33 0.21 15.33 7.88
C ARG A 33 1.49 16.15 7.93
N ASP A 34 2.48 15.72 8.70
CA ASP A 34 3.69 16.50 8.92
C ASP A 34 4.50 16.63 7.62
N VAL A 35 4.65 15.54 6.88
CA VAL A 35 5.26 15.55 5.53
C VAL A 35 4.51 16.50 4.60
N GLN A 36 3.18 16.40 4.55
CA GLN A 36 2.35 17.26 3.71
C GLN A 36 2.50 18.74 4.07
N MET A 37 2.54 19.08 5.35
CA MET A 37 2.69 20.47 5.80
C MET A 37 4.06 21.04 5.44
N VAL A 38 5.13 20.25 5.56
CA VAL A 38 6.50 20.66 5.20
C VAL A 38 6.60 20.92 3.70
N LEU A 39 6.17 19.96 2.87
CA LEU A 39 6.21 20.08 1.41
C LEU A 39 5.34 21.21 0.85
N ARG A 40 4.44 21.75 1.67
CA ARG A 40 3.52 22.83 1.29
C ARG A 40 3.87 24.15 1.96
N TRP A 41 4.98 24.24 2.70
CA TRP A 41 5.23 25.34 3.65
C TRP A 41 5.46 26.69 2.96
N THR A 42 6.08 26.70 1.77
CA THR A 42 6.51 27.92 1.09
C THR A 42 5.60 28.37 -0.05
N ASP A 43 4.49 27.67 -0.24
CA ASP A 43 3.58 27.95 -1.35
C ASP A 43 2.68 29.16 -1.14
N ALA A 44 2.09 29.67 -2.21
CA ALA A 44 1.30 30.90 -2.17
C ALA A 44 -0.22 30.69 -2.09
N ASP A 45 -0.72 29.45 -2.09
CA ASP A 45 -2.16 29.19 -2.11
C ASP A 45 -2.81 29.26 -0.71
N GLN A 46 -4.14 29.37 -0.67
CA GLN A 46 -4.91 29.51 0.57
C GLN A 46 -4.87 28.26 1.48
N TYR A 47 -4.37 27.14 0.97
CA TYR A 47 -4.25 25.86 1.67
C TYR A 47 -2.80 25.48 1.96
N GLN A 48 -1.84 26.40 1.83
CA GLN A 48 -0.42 26.14 2.11
C GLN A 48 -0.15 25.71 3.58
N GLY A 49 1.02 25.11 3.79
CA GLY A 49 1.58 24.77 5.11
C GLY A 49 0.59 23.98 5.97
N ILE A 50 0.28 24.49 7.16
CA ILE A 50 -0.63 23.81 8.12
C ILE A 50 -2.06 23.61 7.59
N LEU A 51 -2.50 24.37 6.58
CA LEU A 51 -3.84 24.27 6.01
C LEU A 51 -3.94 23.17 4.92
N SER A 52 -2.80 22.57 4.56
CA SER A 52 -2.71 21.55 3.50
C SER A 52 -3.13 20.16 3.96
N PHE A 53 -3.34 19.96 5.26
CA PHE A 53 -3.87 18.73 5.81
C PHE A 53 -5.09 19.00 6.69
N VAL A 54 -6.14 18.21 6.51
CA VAL A 54 -7.38 18.37 7.29
C VAL A 54 -7.83 17.06 7.91
N TYR A 55 -7.98 17.11 9.24
CA TYR A 55 -8.63 16.04 9.98
C TYR A 55 -10.13 15.98 9.66
N VAL A 56 -10.59 14.81 9.25
CA VAL A 56 -11.99 14.51 9.02
C VAL A 56 -12.53 13.58 10.12
N SER A 57 -13.78 13.80 10.52
CA SER A 57 -14.48 12.85 11.40
C SER A 57 -14.77 11.56 10.64
N SER A 58 -14.97 10.46 11.37
CA SER A 58 -15.32 9.14 10.80
C SER A 58 -16.51 9.21 9.82
N ASN A 59 -17.54 10.01 10.15
CA ASN A 59 -18.72 10.22 9.30
C ASN A 59 -18.40 10.87 7.93
N ARG A 60 -17.25 11.54 7.81
CA ARG A 60 -16.77 12.13 6.54
C ARG A 60 -15.75 11.26 5.83
N ASN A 61 -15.26 10.18 6.47
CA ASN A 61 -14.30 9.24 5.88
C ASN A 61 -14.97 8.16 5.00
N VAL A 62 -16.27 8.28 4.71
CA VAL A 62 -17.08 7.27 4.01
C VAL A 62 -16.47 6.81 2.67
N ARG A 63 -15.75 7.68 1.96
CA ARG A 63 -15.16 7.34 0.66
C ARG A 63 -14.05 6.29 0.77
N ILE A 64 -13.09 6.49 1.67
CA ILE A 64 -12.00 5.53 1.85
C ILE A 64 -12.51 4.25 2.50
N GLU A 65 -13.48 4.35 3.42
CA GLU A 65 -14.12 3.16 4.01
C GLU A 65 -14.85 2.29 2.98
N ARG A 66 -15.52 2.92 2.01
CA ARG A 66 -16.11 2.20 0.87
C ARG A 66 -15.04 1.54 -0.01
N PHE A 67 -13.92 2.22 -0.24
CA PHE A 67 -12.80 1.62 -0.95
C PHE A 67 -12.25 0.40 -0.20
N TRP A 68 -12.00 0.51 1.11
CA TRP A 68 -11.51 -0.61 1.92
C TRP A 68 -12.44 -1.82 1.89
N ARG A 69 -13.77 -1.60 1.90
CA ARG A 69 -14.74 -2.67 1.69
C ARG A 69 -14.57 -3.34 0.32
N SER A 70 -14.52 -2.54 -0.75
CA SER A 70 -14.34 -3.10 -2.08
C SER A 70 -13.00 -3.82 -2.26
N LEU A 71 -11.91 -3.33 -1.66
CA LEU A 71 -10.62 -4.02 -1.65
C LEU A 71 -10.73 -5.40 -1.01
N ARG A 72 -11.42 -5.50 0.14
CA ARG A 72 -11.70 -6.78 0.79
C ARG A 72 -12.52 -7.71 -0.09
N GLU A 73 -13.54 -7.19 -0.76
CA GLU A 73 -14.39 -7.98 -1.67
C GLU A 73 -13.64 -8.45 -2.91
N MET A 74 -12.74 -7.64 -3.49
CA MET A 74 -12.01 -7.96 -4.71
C MET A 74 -10.88 -8.97 -4.49
N CYS A 75 -10.09 -8.82 -3.41
CA CYS A 75 -8.98 -9.74 -3.14
C CYS A 75 -8.75 -10.04 -1.65
N GLY A 76 -9.04 -9.11 -0.74
CA GLY A 76 -8.64 -9.25 0.67
C GLY A 76 -9.25 -10.47 1.37
N ASN A 77 -10.54 -10.76 1.15
CA ASN A 77 -11.21 -11.91 1.76
C ASN A 77 -10.58 -13.25 1.34
N VAL A 78 -10.11 -13.33 0.09
CA VAL A 78 -9.47 -14.53 -0.46
C VAL A 78 -8.17 -14.84 0.30
N TRP A 79 -7.36 -13.81 0.58
CA TRP A 79 -6.12 -13.93 1.33
C TRP A 79 -6.37 -14.16 2.83
N MET A 80 -7.32 -13.43 3.43
CA MET A 80 -7.68 -13.62 4.83
C MET A 80 -8.16 -15.04 5.12
N ASN A 81 -9.04 -15.59 4.27
CA ASN A 81 -9.52 -16.95 4.42
C ASN A 81 -8.37 -17.95 4.21
N HIS A 82 -7.52 -17.75 3.20
CA HIS A 82 -6.38 -18.63 2.96
C HIS A 82 -5.43 -18.71 4.17
N PHE A 83 -5.04 -17.56 4.76
CA PHE A 83 -4.18 -17.55 5.94
C PHE A 83 -4.86 -18.11 7.17
N LYS A 84 -6.18 -17.90 7.31
CA LYS A 84 -6.97 -18.53 8.36
C LYS A 84 -6.97 -20.05 8.21
N ASP A 85 -7.23 -20.57 7.02
CA ASP A 85 -7.29 -22.01 6.77
C ASP A 85 -5.95 -22.68 7.08
N ILE A 86 -4.82 -22.15 6.59
CA ILE A 86 -3.51 -22.75 6.87
C ILE A 86 -3.13 -22.67 8.36
N SER A 87 -3.61 -21.67 9.09
CA SER A 87 -3.41 -21.58 10.54
C SER A 87 -4.30 -22.58 11.29
N ASP A 88 -5.58 -22.70 10.90
CA ASP A 88 -6.52 -23.67 11.47
C ASP A 88 -6.07 -25.13 11.19
N PHE A 89 -5.36 -25.40 10.09
CA PHE A 89 -4.72 -26.69 9.80
C PHE A 89 -3.41 -26.93 10.57
N GLY A 90 -2.93 -25.96 11.36
CA GLY A 90 -1.70 -26.08 12.14
C GLY A 90 -0.41 -25.91 11.34
N LEU A 91 -0.46 -25.44 10.09
CA LEU A 91 0.73 -25.15 9.28
C LEU A 91 1.36 -23.80 9.63
N LEU A 92 0.52 -22.82 10.00
CA LEU A 92 0.95 -21.47 10.37
C LEU A 92 0.71 -21.22 11.86
N ASP A 93 1.80 -21.09 12.63
CA ASP A 93 1.76 -20.46 13.95
C ASP A 93 1.88 -18.94 13.82
N THR A 94 0.80 -18.22 14.10
CA THR A 94 0.78 -16.76 14.05
C THR A 94 1.50 -16.08 15.22
N SER A 95 1.89 -16.84 16.24
CA SER A 95 2.70 -16.36 17.37
C SER A 95 4.20 -16.46 17.11
N ASP A 96 4.61 -17.25 16.10
CA ASP A 96 6.01 -17.40 15.71
C ASP A 96 6.44 -16.34 14.68
N SER A 97 7.40 -15.50 15.06
CA SER A 97 7.97 -14.48 14.20
C SER A 97 8.65 -15.03 12.94
N VAL A 98 9.27 -16.22 13.00
CA VAL A 98 9.90 -16.88 11.86
C VAL A 98 8.84 -17.31 10.85
N HIS A 99 7.73 -17.88 11.33
CA HIS A 99 6.60 -18.21 10.46
C HIS A 99 6.03 -16.96 9.78
N LEU A 100 5.84 -15.85 10.51
CA LEU A 100 5.36 -14.60 9.94
C LEU A 100 6.32 -14.01 8.89
N GLU A 101 7.64 -14.14 9.08
CA GLU A 101 8.62 -13.77 8.06
C GLU A 101 8.57 -14.67 6.84
N CYS A 102 8.48 -15.99 7.02
CA CYS A 102 8.34 -16.94 5.92
C CYS A 102 7.06 -16.70 5.12
N ILE A 103 5.94 -16.38 5.78
CA ILE A 103 4.68 -16.00 5.11
C ILE A 103 4.91 -14.76 4.24
N ARG A 104 5.56 -13.71 4.78
CA ARG A 104 5.85 -12.50 4.00
C ARG A 104 6.73 -12.81 2.78
N TYR A 105 7.81 -13.56 2.96
CA TYR A 105 8.72 -13.95 1.88
C TYR A 105 8.00 -14.72 0.76
N CYS A 106 7.18 -15.70 1.12
CA CYS A 106 6.48 -16.54 0.16
C CYS A 106 5.37 -15.73 -0.54
N PHE A 107 4.49 -15.09 0.21
CA PHE A 107 3.23 -14.64 -0.33
C PHE A 107 3.21 -13.19 -0.81
N LEU A 108 4.11 -12.30 -0.34
CA LEU A 108 4.08 -10.89 -0.77
C LEU A 108 4.24 -10.68 -2.28
N PRO A 109 5.06 -11.44 -3.04
CA PRO A 109 5.13 -11.28 -4.50
C PRO A 109 3.78 -11.55 -5.17
N VAL A 110 3.05 -12.57 -4.72
CA VAL A 110 1.74 -12.93 -5.27
C VAL A 110 0.66 -11.96 -4.82
N ILE A 111 0.65 -11.56 -3.54
CA ILE A 111 -0.24 -10.52 -3.03
C ILE A 111 -0.03 -9.21 -3.78
N SER A 112 1.22 -8.80 -4.04
CA SER A 112 1.53 -7.58 -4.78
C SER A 112 0.97 -7.63 -6.21
N LYS A 113 1.07 -8.78 -6.87
CA LYS A 113 0.46 -9.00 -8.18
C LYS A 113 -1.06 -8.86 -8.14
N ASP A 114 -1.72 -9.46 -7.15
CA ASP A 114 -3.18 -9.37 -7.00
C ASP A 114 -3.62 -7.94 -6.67
N LEU A 115 -2.87 -7.22 -5.84
CA LEU A 115 -3.14 -5.81 -5.51
C LEU A 115 -2.97 -4.91 -6.74
N ASN A 116 -1.96 -5.15 -7.58
CA ASN A 116 -1.80 -4.43 -8.84
C ASN A 116 -2.98 -4.65 -9.79
N GLU A 117 -3.52 -5.87 -9.85
CA GLU A 117 -4.72 -6.15 -10.64
C GLU A 117 -5.94 -5.42 -10.07
N VAL A 118 -6.08 -5.37 -8.74
CA VAL A 118 -7.14 -4.56 -8.10
C VAL A 118 -7.01 -3.08 -8.46
N CYS A 119 -5.79 -2.52 -8.46
CA CYS A 119 -5.55 -1.14 -8.89
C CYS A 119 -6.03 -0.93 -10.34
N ASN A 120 -5.68 -1.82 -11.26
CA ASN A 120 -6.11 -1.75 -12.66
C ASN A 120 -7.64 -1.77 -12.79
N ILE A 121 -8.30 -2.74 -12.13
CA ILE A 121 -9.77 -2.85 -12.15
C ILE A 121 -10.41 -1.60 -11.55
N TRP A 122 -9.90 -1.13 -10.41
CA TRP A 122 -10.46 0.03 -9.71
C TRP A 122 -10.32 1.32 -10.51
N ASN A 123 -9.17 1.52 -11.16
CA ASN A 123 -8.86 2.75 -11.88
C ASN A 123 -9.57 2.84 -13.24
N THR A 124 -9.78 1.70 -13.90
CA THR A 124 -10.37 1.64 -15.25
C THR A 124 -11.90 1.49 -15.25
N ARG A 125 -12.50 1.05 -14.13
CA ARG A 125 -13.96 0.86 -14.05
C ARG A 125 -14.71 2.17 -14.25
N HIS A 126 -15.92 2.07 -14.79
CA HIS A 126 -16.78 3.24 -14.98
C HIS A 126 -17.72 3.44 -13.78
N VAL A 127 -17.54 4.54 -13.03
CA VAL A 127 -18.45 4.94 -11.96
C VAL A 127 -19.67 5.63 -12.55
N ARG A 128 -20.86 5.07 -12.30
CA ARG A 128 -22.12 5.62 -12.78
C ARG A 128 -22.52 6.87 -12.00
N ARG A 129 -23.18 7.80 -12.69
CA ARG A 129 -23.74 9.00 -12.07
C ARG A 129 -24.81 8.65 -11.05
N ASN A 130 -24.72 9.24 -9.87
CA ASN A 130 -25.73 9.12 -8.83
C ASN A 130 -26.13 10.52 -8.35
N ASN A 131 -27.34 10.95 -8.68
CA ASN A 131 -27.82 12.30 -8.36
C ASN A 131 -28.05 12.54 -6.86
N ARG A 132 -27.98 11.50 -6.02
CA ARG A 132 -28.15 11.61 -4.56
C ARG A 132 -26.84 11.91 -3.82
N ILE A 133 -25.69 11.81 -4.49
CA ILE A 133 -24.38 11.94 -3.86
C ILE A 133 -23.50 12.84 -4.74
N SER A 134 -22.75 13.74 -4.11
CA SER A 134 -21.73 14.56 -4.80
C SER A 134 -20.48 13.74 -5.12
N CYS A 135 -20.62 12.70 -5.95
CA CYS A 135 -19.50 11.92 -6.48
C CYS A 135 -19.41 12.15 -7.98
N PRO A 136 -18.21 12.46 -8.52
CA PRO A 136 -18.03 12.54 -9.96
C PRO A 136 -18.29 11.17 -10.60
N ALA A 137 -18.94 11.19 -11.76
CA ALA A 137 -19.15 10.02 -12.61
C ALA A 137 -18.04 9.93 -13.64
N GLY A 138 -17.73 8.74 -14.12
CA GLY A 138 -16.68 8.49 -15.10
C GLY A 138 -15.66 7.47 -14.63
N LYS A 139 -14.55 7.34 -15.36
CA LYS A 139 -13.44 6.45 -15.01
C LYS A 139 -12.51 7.15 -14.02
N PRO A 140 -12.19 6.57 -12.85
CA PRO A 140 -11.31 7.18 -11.85
C PRO A 140 -9.98 7.67 -12.40
N GLU A 141 -9.34 6.89 -13.27
CA GLU A 141 -8.09 7.28 -13.91
C GLU A 141 -8.23 8.57 -14.73
N VAL A 142 -9.28 8.68 -15.55
CA VAL A 142 -9.54 9.90 -16.34
C VAL A 142 -9.94 11.06 -15.43
N LEU A 143 -10.73 10.81 -14.39
CA LEU A 143 -11.09 11.82 -13.39
C LEU A 143 -9.86 12.40 -12.66
N PHE A 144 -8.83 11.57 -12.48
CA PHE A 144 -7.59 11.96 -11.81
C PHE A 144 -6.64 12.72 -12.75
N PHE A 145 -6.36 12.18 -13.94
CA PHE A 145 -5.37 12.73 -14.87
C PHE A 145 -5.92 13.78 -15.84
N GLN A 146 -7.24 13.82 -16.07
CA GLN A 146 -7.90 14.76 -16.99
C GLN A 146 -9.20 15.33 -16.39
N PRO A 147 -9.14 15.96 -15.20
CA PRO A 147 -10.32 16.48 -14.53
C PRO A 147 -11.08 17.53 -15.35
N GLU A 148 -10.41 18.24 -16.26
CA GLU A 148 -10.98 19.30 -17.12
C GLU A 148 -12.08 18.76 -18.03
N VAL A 149 -11.99 17.49 -18.45
CA VAL A 149 -13.03 16.80 -19.26
C VAL A 149 -14.37 16.76 -18.54
N TYR A 150 -14.35 16.83 -17.21
CA TYR A 150 -15.53 16.81 -16.35
C TYR A 150 -15.84 18.18 -15.72
N GLY A 151 -15.21 19.26 -16.21
CA GLY A 151 -15.35 20.60 -15.65
C GLY A 151 -14.77 20.73 -14.23
N ALA A 152 -13.89 19.81 -13.83
CA ALA A 152 -13.13 19.88 -12.60
C ALA A 152 -11.75 20.49 -12.88
N ARG A 153 -10.95 20.65 -11.82
CA ARG A 153 -9.60 21.24 -11.89
C ARG A 153 -8.57 20.28 -11.33
N TYR A 154 -7.35 20.38 -11.83
CA TYR A 154 -6.20 19.71 -11.24
C TYR A 154 -5.92 20.28 -9.84
N CYS A 155 -5.82 19.40 -8.85
CA CYS A 155 -5.55 19.75 -7.44
C CYS A 155 -4.19 19.19 -6.98
N ASN A 156 -3.25 19.13 -7.90
CA ASN A 156 -1.90 18.64 -7.69
C ASN A 156 -0.91 19.72 -8.13
N ILE A 157 0.04 20.04 -7.26
CA ILE A 157 1.00 21.12 -7.46
C ILE A 157 2.26 20.51 -8.05
N PRO A 158 2.67 20.96 -9.25
CA PRO A 158 3.79 20.35 -9.96
C PRO A 158 5.03 20.31 -9.10
N LEU A 159 5.68 19.15 -9.09
CA LEU A 159 6.96 19.00 -8.45
C LEU A 159 8.03 19.71 -9.29
N VAL A 160 8.71 20.71 -8.71
CA VAL A 160 9.76 21.47 -9.40
C VAL A 160 11.07 20.69 -9.43
N ASP A 161 11.46 20.11 -8.29
CA ASP A 161 12.58 19.18 -8.19
C ASP A 161 12.38 18.14 -7.06
N ASN A 162 13.23 17.11 -7.05
CA ASN A 162 13.19 16.06 -6.04
C ASN A 162 14.03 16.34 -4.79
N ARG A 163 14.72 17.50 -4.69
CA ARG A 163 15.67 17.75 -3.59
C ARG A 163 14.93 17.83 -2.27
N GLU A 164 13.89 18.64 -2.23
CA GLU A 164 13.05 18.81 -1.04
C GLU A 164 12.40 17.47 -0.63
N LEU A 165 11.92 16.68 -1.61
CA LEU A 165 11.40 15.35 -1.33
C LEU A 165 12.44 14.41 -0.73
N ASN A 166 13.67 14.42 -1.22
CA ASN A 166 14.74 13.56 -0.71
C ASN A 166 15.16 13.98 0.70
N ASP A 167 15.21 15.29 0.99
CA ASP A 167 15.50 15.81 2.32
C ASP A 167 14.41 15.41 3.32
N VAL A 168 13.14 15.48 2.92
CA VAL A 168 12.00 15.04 3.74
C VAL A 168 12.01 13.52 3.92
N ASP A 169 12.31 12.76 2.86
CA ASP A 169 12.41 11.29 2.92
C ASP A 169 13.50 10.86 3.90
N TRP A 170 14.66 11.50 3.86
CA TRP A 170 15.77 11.24 4.78
C TRP A 170 15.40 11.51 6.25
N GLN A 171 14.62 12.58 6.51
CA GLN A 171 14.30 13.00 7.87
C GLN A 171 13.08 12.28 8.48
N TYR A 172 12.05 12.01 7.68
CA TYR A 172 10.73 11.60 8.16
C TYR A 172 10.33 10.19 7.77
N SER A 173 11.15 9.49 6.96
CA SER A 173 10.78 8.19 6.43
C SER A 173 11.72 7.07 6.84
N GLN A 174 11.13 5.89 6.94
CA GLN A 174 11.86 4.63 6.97
C GLN A 174 11.43 3.84 5.75
N ARG A 175 12.37 3.15 5.11
CA ARG A 175 12.07 2.23 4.02
C ARG A 175 11.72 0.85 4.59
N PRO A 176 10.65 0.19 4.11
CA PRO A 176 10.41 -1.19 4.46
C PRO A 176 11.57 -2.05 3.93
N PRO A 177 12.00 -3.09 4.67
CA PRO A 177 12.96 -4.04 4.13
C PRO A 177 12.38 -4.79 2.93
N GLU A 178 13.23 -5.41 2.12
CA GLU A 178 12.81 -6.23 0.98
C GLU A 178 11.81 -7.29 1.45
N LEU A 179 10.63 -7.34 0.81
CA LEU A 179 9.53 -8.24 1.21
C LEU A 179 9.11 -8.12 2.69
N GLY A 180 9.42 -7.03 3.37
CA GLY A 180 9.05 -6.86 4.78
C GLY A 180 9.68 -7.90 5.73
N VAL A 181 10.76 -8.57 5.32
CA VAL A 181 11.46 -9.59 6.13
C VAL A 181 12.83 -9.12 6.60
N SER A 182 13.33 -9.70 7.69
CA SER A 182 14.71 -9.52 8.14
C SER A 182 15.72 -9.98 7.08
N GLN A 183 16.94 -9.45 7.15
CA GLN A 183 18.02 -9.86 6.25
C GLN A 183 18.45 -11.30 6.50
N GLU A 184 18.38 -11.76 7.76
CA GLU A 184 18.63 -13.14 8.14
C GLU A 184 17.63 -14.09 7.49
N CYS A 185 16.32 -13.82 7.63
CA CYS A 185 15.28 -14.64 7.01
C CYS A 185 15.42 -14.65 5.49
N LEU A 186 15.68 -13.50 4.87
CA LEU A 186 15.87 -13.40 3.43
C LEU A 186 17.03 -14.29 2.95
N THR A 187 18.13 -14.30 3.69
CA THR A 187 19.31 -15.11 3.37
C THR A 187 19.01 -16.60 3.49
N ILE A 188 18.37 -17.02 4.59
CA ILE A 188 18.03 -18.43 4.83
C ILE A 188 16.98 -18.92 3.83
N ALA A 189 15.93 -18.13 3.57
CA ALA A 189 14.89 -18.47 2.62
C ALA A 189 15.42 -18.61 1.19
N ARG A 190 16.35 -17.74 0.76
CA ARG A 190 17.01 -17.86 -0.54
C ARG A 190 17.91 -19.11 -0.62
N ALA A 191 18.63 -19.43 0.46
CA ALA A 191 19.41 -20.67 0.54
C ALA A 191 18.50 -21.91 0.43
N ALA A 192 17.40 -21.94 1.19
CA ALA A 192 16.42 -23.02 1.12
C ALA A 192 15.83 -23.20 -0.28
N VAL A 193 15.49 -22.10 -0.97
CA VAL A 193 15.01 -22.12 -2.35
C VAL A 193 16.06 -22.72 -3.30
N GLY A 194 17.33 -22.35 -3.14
CA GLY A 194 18.43 -22.88 -3.96
C GLY A 194 18.70 -24.36 -3.71
N ASP A 195 18.87 -24.74 -2.45
CA ASP A 195 19.22 -26.11 -2.03
C ASP A 195 18.13 -27.12 -2.40
N LEU A 196 16.85 -26.72 -2.28
CA LEU A 196 15.70 -27.55 -2.59
C LEU A 196 15.22 -27.39 -4.04
N ASN A 197 15.91 -26.58 -4.86
CA ASN A 197 15.57 -26.27 -6.25
C ASN A 197 14.09 -25.86 -6.43
N LEU A 198 13.60 -24.97 -5.56
CA LEU A 198 12.23 -24.50 -5.54
C LEU A 198 12.04 -23.35 -6.54
N GLN A 199 10.84 -23.22 -7.08
CA GLN A 199 10.50 -22.09 -7.94
C GLN A 199 10.20 -20.84 -7.10
N TYR A 200 10.89 -19.74 -7.39
CA TYR A 200 10.62 -18.42 -6.79
C TYR A 200 10.81 -17.29 -7.80
N PRO A 201 9.91 -16.29 -7.88
CA PRO A 201 8.59 -16.26 -7.24
C PRO A 201 7.65 -17.33 -7.83
N HIS A 202 6.76 -17.86 -7.01
CA HIS A 202 5.75 -18.82 -7.44
C HIS A 202 4.52 -18.13 -8.04
N ARG A 203 3.64 -18.89 -8.70
CA ARG A 203 2.59 -18.34 -9.57
C ARG A 203 1.29 -18.02 -8.84
N ASN A 204 0.98 -18.77 -7.79
CA ASN A 204 -0.33 -18.75 -7.14
C ASN A 204 -0.21 -19.10 -5.65
N ARG A 205 -1.34 -19.03 -4.95
CA ARG A 205 -1.46 -19.29 -3.50
C ARG A 205 -1.06 -20.71 -3.10
N GLU A 206 -1.46 -21.71 -3.89
CA GLU A 206 -1.18 -23.12 -3.58
C GLU A 206 0.31 -23.44 -3.66
N GLU A 207 0.99 -22.93 -4.69
CA GLU A 207 2.45 -23.01 -4.78
C GLU A 207 3.13 -22.24 -3.62
N GLY A 208 2.53 -21.15 -3.16
CA GLY A 208 3.01 -20.40 -1.99
C GLY A 208 2.90 -21.18 -0.69
N THR A 209 1.82 -21.93 -0.48
CA THR A 209 1.69 -22.81 0.68
C THR A 209 2.74 -23.92 0.65
N LYS A 210 3.02 -24.49 -0.53
CA LYS A 210 4.08 -25.50 -0.70
C LYS A 210 5.46 -24.93 -0.41
N LEU A 211 5.75 -23.73 -0.92
CA LEU A 211 7.01 -23.04 -0.67
C LEU A 211 7.17 -22.73 0.83
N PHE A 212 6.13 -22.21 1.46
CA PHE A 212 6.13 -21.90 2.89
C PHE A 212 6.44 -23.14 3.72
N ALA A 213 5.75 -24.25 3.49
CA ALA A 213 6.00 -25.50 4.20
C ALA A 213 7.43 -26.04 3.97
N ALA A 214 7.95 -25.93 2.75
CA ALA A 214 9.32 -26.36 2.46
C ALA A 214 10.37 -25.52 3.19
N ILE A 215 10.18 -24.18 3.23
CA ILE A 215 11.10 -23.26 3.92
C ILE A 215 11.04 -23.46 5.43
N THR A 216 9.86 -23.57 6.04
CA THR A 216 9.76 -23.78 7.49
C THR A 216 10.40 -25.09 7.92
N THR A 217 10.14 -26.20 7.20
CA THR A 217 10.80 -27.49 7.46
C THR A 217 12.32 -27.43 7.24
N TYR A 218 12.81 -26.64 6.28
CA TYR A 218 14.24 -26.44 6.09
C TYR A 218 14.86 -25.72 7.30
N ILE A 219 14.21 -24.65 7.79
CA ILE A 219 14.67 -23.88 8.94
C ILE A 219 14.67 -24.74 10.22
N GLU A 220 13.61 -25.51 10.46
CA GLU A 220 13.51 -26.43 11.61
C GLU A 220 14.65 -27.47 11.66
N ARG A 221 15.25 -27.82 10.52
CA ARG A 221 16.39 -28.75 10.44
C ARG A 221 17.74 -28.10 10.70
N LEU A 222 17.82 -26.78 10.66
CA LEU A 222 19.03 -26.02 10.93
C LEU A 222 19.20 -25.67 12.42
N VAL A 223 18.12 -25.79 13.20
CA VAL A 223 18.07 -25.54 14.65
C VAL A 223 18.20 -26.85 15.41
#